data_AF-A0A699S2J7-F1
#
_entry.id   AF-A0A699S2J7-F1
#
_cell.length_a   1.000
_cell.length_b   1.000
_cell.length_c   1.000
_cell.angle_alpha   90.00
_cell.angle_beta   90.00
_cell.angle_gamma   90.00
#
_symmetry.space_group_name_H-M   'P 1'
#
loop_
_entity.id
_entity.type
_entity.pdbx_description
1 polymer ?
#
loop_
_entity_poly.entity_id
_entity_poly.type
_entity_poly.pdbx_seq_one_letter_code
_entity_poly.pdbx_strand_id
1 'polypeptide(L)'
;GRREGVIVEVVSRAHETVVGRYFEESGIGFVVPDNPKIQQEVLVTPGRNASAKVGQFVEVKITHWPTPRFQPQGDVVEVVGNYMAPGMEIDVALRTYDIPHLSNGLCSLNPLVDRLAMVCEMTISKTGEMTDYVFYEAVIHSHARLTYNKVSSILEHPKSAEAKQLRGEYGEVVPHLKQL
;
A
#
# COMPACT_ATOMS: atom_id res chain seq x y z
N GLY A 1 8.65 -44.90 1.86
CA GLY A 1 9.83 -44.08 2.19
C GLY A 1 9.46 -42.61 2.07
N ARG A 2 9.94 -41.76 2.99
CA ARG A 2 9.70 -40.31 2.97
C ARG A 2 10.55 -39.70 1.87
N ARG A 3 9.99 -38.78 1.06
CA ARG A 3 10.76 -38.06 0.04
C ARG A 3 11.62 -37.01 0.75
N GLU A 4 12.92 -37.03 0.51
CA GLU A 4 13.92 -36.07 1.00
C GLU A 4 14.59 -35.40 -0.19
N GLY A 5 15.15 -34.20 0.01
CA GLY A 5 15.84 -33.45 -1.04
C GLY A 5 16.97 -32.61 -0.45
N VAL A 6 17.98 -32.33 -1.29
CA VAL A 6 19.10 -31.43 -0.97
C VAL A 6 19.11 -30.27 -1.96
N ILE A 7 19.46 -29.08 -1.49
CA ILE A 7 19.59 -27.90 -2.36
C ILE A 7 20.83 -28.12 -3.24
N VAL A 8 20.62 -28.12 -4.56
CA VAL A 8 21.72 -28.26 -5.54
C VAL A 8 22.28 -26.88 -5.92
N GLU A 9 21.39 -25.92 -6.16
CA GLU A 9 21.75 -24.56 -6.57
C GLU A 9 20.63 -23.57 -6.20
N VAL A 10 20.99 -22.31 -5.96
CA VAL A 10 20.04 -21.22 -5.73
C VAL A 10 19.87 -20.42 -7.02
N VAL A 11 18.73 -20.60 -7.70
CA VAL A 11 18.41 -19.92 -8.97
C VAL A 11 18.03 -18.45 -8.74
N SER A 12 17.30 -18.17 -7.66
CA SER A 12 16.91 -16.82 -7.25
C SER A 12 16.75 -16.76 -5.73
N ARG A 13 16.91 -15.57 -5.16
CA ARG A 13 16.73 -15.31 -3.73
C ARG A 13 15.36 -14.67 -3.51
N ALA A 14 14.65 -15.10 -2.46
CA ALA A 14 13.30 -14.61 -2.18
C ALA A 14 13.25 -13.15 -1.70
N HIS A 15 14.29 -12.67 -0.99
CA HIS A 15 14.28 -11.36 -0.34
C HIS A 15 15.64 -10.66 -0.44
N GLU A 16 15.84 -9.83 -1.47
CA GLU A 16 17.08 -9.03 -1.59
C GLU A 16 17.17 -7.91 -0.52
N THR A 17 16.02 -7.46 -0.04
CA THR A 17 15.88 -6.54 1.10
C THR A 17 15.03 -7.18 2.19
N VAL A 18 15.26 -6.75 3.44
CA VAL A 18 14.55 -7.22 4.63
C VAL A 18 14.19 -6.01 5.48
N VAL A 19 12.93 -5.93 5.89
CA VAL A 19 12.45 -4.92 6.85
C VAL A 19 12.50 -5.52 8.26
N GLY A 20 13.00 -4.73 9.20
CA GLY A 20 13.09 -5.15 10.59
C GLY A 20 13.42 -4.00 11.53
N ARG A 21 13.59 -4.32 12.81
CA ARG A 21 13.96 -3.36 13.84
C ARG A 21 15.46 -3.34 14.04
N TYR A 22 16.05 -2.15 14.01
CA TYR A 22 17.47 -1.95 14.28
C TYR A 22 17.78 -1.99 15.78
N PHE A 23 18.83 -2.71 16.13
CA PHE A 23 19.41 -2.80 17.46
C PHE A 23 20.93 -2.64 17.38
N GLU A 24 21.55 -2.33 18.51
CA GLU A 24 22.99 -2.20 18.61
C GLU A 24 23.47 -2.74 19.95
N GLU A 25 24.38 -3.71 19.92
CA GLU A 25 24.99 -4.31 21.11
C GLU A 25 26.51 -4.32 20.96
N SER A 26 27.23 -3.86 21.99
CA SER A 26 28.70 -3.83 21.99
C SER A 26 29.33 -3.15 20.76
N GLY A 27 28.64 -2.16 20.17
CA GLY A 27 29.07 -1.44 18.96
C GLY A 27 28.81 -2.18 17.64
N ILE A 28 28.08 -3.30 17.68
CA ILE A 28 27.65 -4.07 16.51
C ILE A 28 26.17 -3.81 16.29
N GLY A 29 25.83 -3.25 15.12
CA GLY A 29 24.46 -3.06 14.69
C GLY A 29 23.88 -4.33 14.08
N PHE A 30 22.62 -4.63 14.36
CA PHE A 30 21.90 -5.74 13.74
C PHE A 30 20.42 -5.41 13.57
N VAL A 31 19.78 -6.09 12.64
CA VAL A 31 18.35 -5.91 12.35
C VAL A 31 17.63 -7.23 12.59
N VAL A 32 16.65 -7.18 13.47
CA VAL A 32 15.72 -8.29 13.73
C VAL A 32 14.58 -8.19 12.73
N PRO A 33 14.42 -9.15 11.81
CA PRO A 33 13.37 -9.12 10.79
C PRO A 33 11.98 -9.12 11.42
N ASP A 34 11.05 -8.39 10.82
CA ASP A 34 9.64 -8.40 11.24
C ASP A 34 8.90 -9.66 10.75
N ASN A 35 9.35 -10.22 9.62
CA ASN A 35 8.80 -11.45 9.06
C ASN A 35 9.20 -12.67 9.91
N PRO A 36 8.26 -13.38 10.57
CA PRO A 36 8.59 -14.50 11.46
C PRO A 36 9.16 -15.72 10.73
N LYS A 37 9.09 -15.77 9.39
CA LYS A 37 9.73 -16.81 8.58
C LYS A 37 11.25 -16.60 8.44
N ILE A 38 11.74 -15.39 8.70
CA ILE A 38 13.17 -15.06 8.66
C ILE A 38 13.67 -14.97 10.11
N GLN A 39 14.18 -16.08 10.62
CA GLN A 39 14.62 -16.17 12.03
C GLN A 39 16.02 -15.62 12.28
N GLN A 40 16.80 -15.38 11.21
CA GLN A 40 18.17 -14.92 11.33
C GLN A 40 18.22 -13.40 11.32
N GLU A 41 18.92 -12.84 12.30
CA GLU A 41 19.23 -11.41 12.37
C GLU A 41 20.22 -11.04 11.27
N VAL A 42 20.05 -9.85 10.69
CA VAL A 42 20.96 -9.32 9.67
C VAL A 42 21.95 -8.38 10.35
N LEU A 43 23.23 -8.74 10.34
CA LEU A 43 24.30 -7.89 10.83
C LEU A 43 24.44 -6.66 9.93
N VAL A 44 24.45 -5.47 10.53
CA VAL A 44 24.63 -4.23 9.80
C VAL A 44 26.12 -3.96 9.62
N THR A 45 26.55 -3.72 8.39
CA THR A 45 27.94 -3.37 8.09
C THR A 45 28.35 -2.14 8.89
N PRO A 46 29.52 -2.13 9.57
CA PRO A 46 29.97 -0.97 10.36
C PRO A 46 29.95 0.33 9.53
N GLY A 47 29.31 1.37 10.07
CA GLY A 47 29.15 2.66 9.40
C GLY A 47 28.07 2.73 8.31
N ARG A 48 27.34 1.63 8.05
CA ARG A 48 26.22 1.55 7.08
C ARG A 48 24.86 1.42 7.75
N ASN A 49 24.69 2.03 8.92
CA ASN A 49 23.43 2.04 9.65
C ASN A 49 22.47 3.17 9.25
N ALA A 50 22.83 4.01 8.26
CA ALA A 50 22.02 5.15 7.80
C ALA A 50 21.54 6.08 8.94
N SER A 51 22.34 6.21 10.01
CA SER A 51 21.96 6.96 11.22
C SER A 51 20.69 6.45 11.93
N ALA A 52 20.34 5.17 11.70
CA ALA A 52 19.25 4.51 12.41
C ALA A 52 19.51 4.52 13.92
N LYS A 53 18.46 4.82 14.68
CA LYS A 53 18.43 4.73 16.13
C LYS A 53 17.88 3.37 16.54
N VAL A 54 18.34 2.88 17.69
CA VAL A 54 17.83 1.63 18.28
C VAL A 54 16.30 1.69 18.41
N GLY A 55 15.64 0.62 17.96
CA GLY A 55 14.18 0.47 17.95
C GLY A 55 13.48 1.04 16.71
N GLN A 56 14.19 1.70 15.79
CA GLN A 56 13.60 2.14 14.52
C GLN A 56 13.40 0.97 13.56
N PHE A 57 12.34 1.06 12.76
CA PHE A 57 12.17 0.21 11.61
C PHE A 57 13.08 0.69 10.49
N VAL A 58 13.78 -0.26 9.90
CA VAL A 58 14.74 -0.03 8.83
C VAL A 58 14.55 -1.08 7.75
N GLU A 59 14.84 -0.68 6.52
CA GLU A 59 15.01 -1.60 5.40
C GLU A 59 16.51 -1.85 5.20
N VAL A 60 16.89 -3.12 5.19
CA VAL A 60 18.27 -3.57 5.00
C VAL A 60 18.38 -4.31 3.69
N LYS A 61 19.35 -3.92 2.86
CA LYS A 61 19.74 -4.68 1.68
C LYS A 61 20.79 -5.71 2.05
N ILE A 62 20.53 -6.99 1.77
CA ILE A 62 21.46 -8.07 2.06
C ILE A 62 22.66 -7.97 1.10
N THR A 63 23.86 -7.85 1.67
CA THR A 63 25.13 -7.85 0.93
C THR A 63 25.80 -9.22 0.97
N HIS A 64 25.65 -9.93 2.09
CA HIS A 64 26.14 -11.30 2.26
C HIS A 64 25.04 -12.19 2.78
N TRP A 65 24.77 -13.26 2.05
CA TRP A 65 23.75 -14.24 2.38
C TRP A 65 24.22 -15.16 3.51
N PRO A 66 23.28 -15.70 4.32
CA PRO A 66 23.65 -16.55 5.42
C PRO A 66 24.29 -17.83 4.91
N THR A 67 25.26 -18.32 5.66
CA THR A 67 25.87 -19.64 5.48
C THR A 67 25.72 -20.43 6.79
N PRO A 68 25.99 -21.73 6.82
CA PRO A 68 25.93 -22.51 8.07
C PRO A 68 26.82 -21.97 9.20
N ARG A 69 27.81 -21.13 8.89
CA ARG A 69 28.78 -20.57 9.85
C ARG A 69 28.66 -19.07 10.06
N PHE A 70 27.95 -18.35 9.20
CA PHE A 70 27.90 -16.88 9.21
C PHE A 70 26.47 -16.39 9.07
N GLN A 71 26.11 -15.43 9.92
CA GLN A 71 24.87 -14.67 9.82
C GLN A 71 24.85 -13.82 8.53
N PRO A 72 23.65 -13.49 8.02
CA PRO A 72 23.55 -12.57 6.91
C PRO A 72 24.09 -11.20 7.30
N GLN A 73 24.69 -10.50 6.34
CA GLN A 73 25.15 -9.12 6.50
C GLN A 73 24.45 -8.22 5.48
N GLY A 74 24.22 -6.97 5.85
CA GLY A 74 23.56 -6.01 4.98
C GLY A 74 23.82 -4.56 5.37
N ASP A 75 23.40 -3.68 4.48
CA ASP A 75 23.48 -2.24 4.65
C ASP A 75 22.07 -1.68 4.83
N VAL A 76 21.88 -0.78 5.81
CA VAL A 76 20.61 -0.07 5.96
C VAL A 76 20.47 0.88 4.77
N VAL A 77 19.43 0.68 3.96
CA VAL A 77 19.14 1.52 2.79
C VAL A 77 18.15 2.63 3.13
N GLU A 78 17.24 2.39 4.07
CA GLU A 78 16.22 3.35 4.47
C GLU A 78 15.84 3.18 5.95
N VAL A 79 15.67 4.31 6.65
CA VAL A 79 15.01 4.33 7.96
C VAL A 79 13.53 4.59 7.74
N VAL A 80 12.72 3.55 7.88
CA VAL A 80 11.26 3.58 7.65
C VAL A 80 10.56 4.42 8.73
N GLY A 81 11.04 4.37 9.99
CA GLY A 81 10.60 5.30 11.04
C GLY A 81 10.51 4.71 12.46
N ASN A 82 9.85 5.47 13.36
CA ASN A 82 9.61 5.09 14.75
C ASN A 82 8.28 4.37 14.91
N TYR A 83 8.30 3.16 15.50
CA TYR A 83 7.20 2.19 15.70
C TYR A 83 5.83 2.72 16.22
N MET A 84 5.70 3.98 16.61
CA MET A 84 4.51 4.55 17.27
C MET A 84 3.70 5.56 16.44
N ALA A 85 4.00 5.77 15.16
CA ALA A 85 3.21 6.66 14.31
C ALA A 85 1.96 5.93 13.74
N PRO A 86 0.74 6.49 13.85
CA PRO A 86 -0.46 5.91 13.24
C PRO A 86 -0.28 5.66 11.74
N GLY A 87 -0.55 4.43 11.28
CA GLY A 87 -0.38 4.01 9.88
C GLY A 87 0.88 3.19 9.58
N MET A 88 1.85 3.14 10.50
CA MET A 88 3.11 2.41 10.29
C MET A 88 2.95 0.88 10.22
N GLU A 89 1.99 0.31 10.96
CA GLU A 89 1.66 -1.13 10.87
C GLU A 89 1.24 -1.53 9.46
N ILE A 90 0.55 -0.61 8.77
CA ILE A 90 0.12 -0.81 7.40
C ILE A 90 1.37 -0.82 6.53
N ASP A 91 2.20 0.24 6.54
CA ASP A 91 3.42 0.36 5.73
C ASP A 91 4.45 -0.78 5.96
N VAL A 92 4.58 -1.27 7.19
CA VAL A 92 5.44 -2.42 7.51
C VAL A 92 4.89 -3.70 6.90
N ALA A 93 3.59 -4.01 7.08
CA ALA A 93 2.99 -5.21 6.49
C ALA A 93 3.08 -5.18 4.96
N LEU A 94 2.78 -4.01 4.42
CA LEU A 94 2.85 -3.66 3.01
C LEU A 94 4.23 -3.97 2.38
N ARG A 95 5.33 -3.57 3.02
CA ARG A 95 6.70 -3.90 2.58
C ARG A 95 7.11 -5.34 2.91
N THR A 96 6.76 -5.86 4.09
CA THR A 96 7.08 -7.24 4.51
C THR A 96 6.50 -8.30 3.59
N TYR A 97 5.35 -8.03 2.97
CA TYR A 97 4.66 -8.93 2.06
C TYR A 97 4.78 -8.52 0.58
N ASP A 98 5.63 -7.56 0.24
CA ASP A 98 5.83 -7.05 -1.13
C ASP A 98 4.50 -6.66 -1.83
N ILE A 99 3.55 -6.11 -1.08
CA ILE A 99 2.24 -5.71 -1.61
C ILE A 99 2.40 -4.36 -2.32
N PRO A 100 1.95 -4.16 -3.56
CA PRO A 100 2.08 -2.86 -4.24
C PRO A 100 1.24 -1.74 -3.60
N HIS A 101 1.81 -0.55 -3.34
CA HIS A 101 1.09 0.63 -2.78
C HIS A 101 0.60 1.65 -3.80
N LEU A 102 0.64 1.29 -5.08
CA LEU A 102 0.24 2.19 -6.17
C LEU A 102 -1.23 2.63 -6.08
N SER A 103 -2.06 1.86 -5.36
CA SER A 103 -3.53 1.97 -5.30
C SER A 103 -4.03 3.26 -4.64
N ASN A 104 -3.37 3.76 -3.58
CA ASN A 104 -3.90 4.88 -2.79
C ASN A 104 -3.64 6.27 -3.41
N GLY A 105 -2.77 6.35 -4.41
CA GLY A 105 -2.32 7.62 -4.98
C GLY A 105 -2.48 7.73 -6.50
N LEU A 106 -1.70 6.91 -7.22
CA LEU A 106 -1.57 7.01 -8.68
C LEU A 106 -2.77 6.42 -9.41
N CYS A 107 -3.36 5.34 -8.90
CA CYS A 107 -4.53 4.69 -9.50
C CYS A 107 -5.87 5.15 -8.89
N SER A 108 -5.86 5.87 -7.77
CA SER A 108 -7.08 6.37 -7.13
C SER A 108 -7.64 7.57 -7.88
N LEU A 109 -8.94 7.55 -8.18
CA LEU A 109 -9.71 8.66 -8.75
C LEU A 109 -10.03 9.72 -7.68
N ASN A 110 -8.97 10.29 -7.10
CA ASN A 110 -9.09 11.34 -6.09
C ASN A 110 -9.89 12.54 -6.65
N PRO A 111 -10.70 13.21 -5.81
CA PRO A 111 -11.47 14.36 -6.24
C PRO A 111 -10.55 15.54 -6.59
N LEU A 112 -11.00 16.37 -7.53
CA LEU A 112 -10.39 17.64 -7.92
C LEU A 112 -8.98 17.54 -8.51
N VAL A 113 -8.62 16.36 -9.04
CA VAL A 113 -7.34 16.13 -9.73
C VAL A 113 -7.55 15.30 -10.98
N ASP A 114 -6.73 15.55 -11.99
CA ASP A 114 -6.77 14.80 -13.25
C ASP A 114 -6.19 13.40 -13.08
N ARG A 115 -6.86 12.41 -13.69
CA ARG A 115 -6.47 10.99 -13.66
C ARG A 115 -6.69 10.32 -15.00
N LEU A 116 -5.70 9.56 -15.44
CA LEU A 116 -5.85 8.66 -16.59
C LEU A 116 -6.75 7.49 -16.20
N ALA A 117 -7.71 7.19 -17.05
CA ALA A 117 -8.65 6.10 -16.85
C ALA A 117 -8.99 5.40 -18.17
N MET A 118 -9.27 4.11 -18.09
CA MET A 118 -10.00 3.39 -19.12
C MET A 118 -11.49 3.61 -18.87
N VAL A 119 -12.19 4.23 -19.82
CA VAL A 119 -13.63 4.52 -19.73
C VAL A 119 -14.41 3.44 -20.47
N CYS A 120 -15.53 3.02 -19.87
CA CYS A 120 -16.58 2.26 -20.55
C CYS A 120 -17.81 3.16 -20.65
N GLU A 121 -18.13 3.60 -21.86
CA GLU A 121 -19.38 4.31 -22.13
C GLU A 121 -20.43 3.29 -22.54
N MET A 122 -21.59 3.30 -21.87
CA MET A 122 -22.66 2.33 -22.07
C MET A 122 -23.97 3.04 -22.42
N THR A 123 -24.72 2.49 -23.36
CA THR A 123 -26.10 2.90 -23.63
C THR A 123 -27.06 1.88 -23.01
N ILE A 124 -27.99 2.36 -22.19
CA ILE A 124 -28.96 1.52 -21.47
C ILE A 124 -30.37 1.94 -21.90
N SER A 125 -31.21 0.96 -22.24
CA SER A 125 -32.61 1.17 -22.63
C SER A 125 -33.48 1.55 -21.42
N LYS A 126 -34.71 2.02 -21.68
CA LYS A 126 -35.67 2.33 -20.61
C LYS A 126 -36.07 1.13 -19.75
N THR A 127 -35.87 -0.09 -20.24
CA THR A 127 -36.14 -1.33 -19.51
C THR A 127 -34.91 -1.81 -18.72
N GLY A 128 -33.79 -1.10 -18.80
CA GLY A 128 -32.53 -1.46 -18.12
C GLY A 128 -31.64 -2.41 -18.92
N GLU A 129 -31.94 -2.66 -20.20
CA GLU A 129 -31.10 -3.50 -21.05
C GLU A 129 -29.94 -2.69 -21.64
N MET A 130 -28.71 -3.19 -21.50
CA MET A 130 -27.54 -2.60 -22.15
C MET A 130 -27.62 -2.86 -23.67
N THR A 131 -27.74 -1.80 -24.46
CA THR A 131 -27.88 -1.90 -25.92
C THR A 131 -26.57 -1.71 -26.66
N ASP A 132 -25.62 -0.97 -26.09
CA ASP A 132 -24.33 -0.67 -26.71
C ASP A 132 -23.27 -0.31 -25.66
N TYR A 133 -21.99 -0.48 -26.01
CA TYR A 133 -20.85 -0.04 -25.19
C TYR A 133 -19.59 0.21 -26.02
N VAL A 134 -18.75 1.17 -25.57
CA VAL A 134 -17.43 1.46 -26.16
C VAL A 134 -16.40 1.67 -25.05
N PHE A 135 -15.20 1.15 -25.26
CA PHE A 135 -14.04 1.36 -24.38
C PHE A 135 -13.03 2.31 -25.03
N TYR A 136 -12.51 3.27 -24.26
CA TYR A 136 -11.46 4.18 -24.70
C TYR A 136 -10.66 4.76 -23.53
N GLU A 137 -9.44 5.20 -23.81
CA GLU A 137 -8.58 5.91 -22.84
C GLU A 137 -9.02 7.37 -22.70
N ALA A 138 -9.08 7.87 -21.47
CA ALA A 138 -9.49 9.25 -21.18
C ALA A 138 -8.79 9.83 -19.95
N VAL A 139 -8.97 11.14 -19.76
CA VAL A 139 -8.64 11.86 -18.52
C VAL A 139 -9.95 12.19 -17.79
N ILE A 140 -10.03 11.83 -16.51
CA ILE A 140 -11.17 12.12 -15.63
C ILE A 140 -10.74 13.14 -14.57
N HIS A 141 -11.62 14.10 -14.28
CA HIS A 141 -11.52 15.01 -13.15
C HIS A 141 -12.72 14.79 -12.22
N SER A 142 -12.53 14.00 -11.16
CA SER A 142 -13.63 13.66 -10.25
C SER A 142 -14.12 14.92 -9.51
N HIS A 143 -15.40 15.26 -9.64
CA HIS A 143 -15.95 16.50 -9.08
C HIS A 143 -16.22 16.40 -7.56
N ALA A 144 -16.34 15.19 -7.01
CA ALA A 144 -16.56 14.98 -5.58
C ALA A 144 -16.21 13.57 -5.12
N ARG A 145 -15.84 13.44 -3.85
CA ARG A 145 -15.74 12.15 -3.15
C ARG A 145 -16.95 11.97 -2.24
N LEU A 146 -17.87 11.12 -2.66
CA LEU A 146 -19.10 10.82 -1.93
C LEU A 146 -19.03 9.43 -1.30
N THR A 147 -19.73 9.25 -0.18
CA THR A 147 -19.95 7.93 0.43
C THR A 147 -21.39 7.48 0.17
N TYR A 148 -21.65 6.18 0.21
CA TYR A 148 -23.01 5.64 0.04
C TYR A 148 -24.01 6.28 1.01
N ASN A 149 -23.63 6.45 2.28
CA ASN A 149 -24.49 7.08 3.27
C ASN A 149 -24.82 8.53 2.90
N LYS A 150 -23.84 9.32 2.42
CA LYS A 150 -24.09 10.69 1.96
C LYS A 150 -25.07 10.71 0.79
N VAL A 151 -24.88 9.84 -0.20
CA VAL A 151 -25.77 9.75 -1.38
C VAL A 151 -27.18 9.33 -0.99
N SER A 152 -27.33 8.30 -0.15
CA SER A 152 -28.62 7.84 0.36
C SER A 152 -29.34 8.95 1.16
N SER A 153 -28.64 9.63 2.09
CA SER A 153 -29.19 10.79 2.79
C SER A 153 -29.65 11.89 1.83
N ILE A 154 -28.88 12.16 0.77
CA ILE A 154 -29.24 13.15 -0.25
C ILE A 154 -30.50 12.73 -1.01
N LEU A 155 -30.64 11.47 -1.44
CA LEU A 155 -31.70 11.02 -2.34
C LEU A 155 -32.98 10.58 -1.59
N GLU A 156 -32.84 9.74 -0.57
CA GLU A 156 -33.94 9.05 0.11
C GLU A 156 -34.51 9.85 1.30
N HIS A 157 -33.67 10.67 1.95
CA HIS A 157 -34.07 11.45 3.13
C HIS A 157 -33.90 12.97 2.96
N PRO A 158 -34.41 13.57 1.87
CA PRO A 158 -34.08 14.95 1.47
C PRO A 158 -34.54 16.04 2.44
N LYS A 159 -35.43 15.71 3.39
CA LYS A 159 -35.94 16.64 4.41
C LYS A 159 -35.13 16.64 5.70
N SER A 160 -34.22 15.68 5.89
CA SER A 160 -33.37 15.61 7.09
C SER A 160 -32.44 16.83 7.16
N ALA A 161 -32.02 17.19 8.38
CA ALA A 161 -31.09 18.30 8.58
C ALA A 161 -29.74 18.02 7.87
N GLU A 162 -29.27 16.77 7.95
CA GLU A 162 -28.07 16.30 7.28
C GLU A 162 -28.18 16.42 5.75
N ALA A 163 -29.30 16.00 5.15
CA ALA A 163 -29.49 16.10 3.71
C ALA A 163 -29.52 17.55 3.22
N LYS A 164 -30.10 18.47 3.99
CA LYS A 164 -30.08 19.91 3.68
C LYS A 164 -28.65 20.46 3.68
N GLN A 165 -27.84 20.06 4.68
CA GLN A 165 -26.44 20.44 4.76
C GLN A 165 -25.63 19.88 3.58
N LEU A 166 -25.73 18.57 3.33
CA LEU A 166 -25.02 17.90 2.23
C LEU A 166 -25.43 18.45 0.85
N ARG A 167 -26.71 18.79 0.66
CA ARG A 167 -27.17 19.41 -0.59
C ARG A 167 -26.66 20.83 -0.79
N GLY A 168 -26.38 21.55 0.30
CA GLY A 168 -25.67 22.83 0.24
C GLY A 168 -24.19 22.64 -0.10
N GLU A 169 -23.52 21.69 0.56
CA GLU A 169 -22.10 21.38 0.36
C GLU A 169 -21.78 20.87 -1.06
N TYR A 170 -22.59 19.96 -1.59
CA TYR A 170 -22.40 19.34 -2.90
C TYR A 170 -23.35 19.89 -3.97
N GLY A 171 -23.76 21.15 -3.85
CA GLY A 171 -24.79 21.78 -4.67
C GLY A 171 -24.61 21.57 -6.18
N GLU A 172 -23.38 21.67 -6.68
CA GLU A 172 -23.03 21.47 -8.10
C GLU A 172 -23.22 20.02 -8.58
N VAL A 173 -23.06 19.03 -7.70
CA VAL A 173 -23.12 17.60 -8.06
C VAL A 173 -24.52 17.02 -7.88
N VAL A 174 -25.32 17.57 -6.97
CA VAL A 174 -26.66 17.08 -6.63
C VAL A 174 -27.62 16.97 -7.83
N PRO A 175 -27.63 17.88 -8.82
CA PRO A 175 -28.48 17.73 -10.01
C PRO A 175 -28.20 16.43 -10.77
N HIS A 176 -26.93 16.05 -10.91
CA HIS A 176 -26.52 14.85 -11.63
C HIS A 176 -26.91 13.57 -10.90
N LEU A 177 -26.91 13.56 -9.56
CA LEU A 177 -27.35 12.41 -8.76
C LEU A 177 -28.84 12.09 -8.93
N LYS A 178 -29.65 13.06 -9.35
CA LYS A 178 -31.10 12.89 -9.56
C LYS A 178 -31.47 12.45 -10.98
N GLN A 179 -30.50 12.47 -11.89
CA GLN A 179 -30.70 12.14 -13.30
C GLN A 179 -30.13 10.77 -13.68
N LEU A 180 -29.75 9.96 -12.68
CA LEU A 180 -29.29 8.58 -12.82
C LEU A 180 -30.45 7.62 -13.15
#